data_AF-A0A7R6PHE6-F1
#
_entry.id   AF-A0A7R6PHE6-F1
#
_cell.length_a   1.000
_cell.length_b   1.000
_cell.length_c   1.000
_cell.angle_alpha   90.00
_cell.angle_beta   90.00
_cell.angle_gamma   90.00
#
_symmetry.space_group_name_H-M   'P 1'
#
loop_
_entity.id
_entity.type
_entity.pdbx_description
1 polymer ?
#
loop_
_entity_poly.entity_id
_entity_poly.type
_entity_poly.pdbx_seq_one_letter_code
_entity_poly.pdbx_strand_id
1 'polypeptide(L)'
;MINANIDFKKPFESVQTLMGLQTAAITKTVELQKQAGEQLASFFKAEAGKAQELKSPEDFVKFNVESNKALFELLKTQGEAFTSLAKESSEEAMAEIQKMAS
;
A
#
# COMPACT_ATOMS: atom_id res chain seq x y z
N MET A 1 26.88 -32.79 33.29
CA MET A 1 25.69 -32.30 32.57
C MET A 1 25.93 -30.86 32.21
N ILE A 2 26.00 -30.51 30.93
CA ILE A 2 26.09 -29.12 30.50
C ILE A 2 24.66 -28.57 30.58
N ASN A 3 24.34 -27.81 31.63
CA ASN A 3 23.16 -26.97 31.63
C ASN A 3 23.44 -25.81 30.66
N ALA A 4 23.11 -26.01 29.39
CA ALA A 4 22.95 -24.90 28.47
C ALA A 4 21.70 -24.14 28.92
N ASN A 5 21.91 -23.06 29.68
CA ASN A 5 20.85 -22.13 30.03
C ASN A 5 20.51 -21.39 28.73
N ILE A 6 19.58 -21.94 27.93
CA ILE A 6 19.14 -21.32 26.67
C ILE A 6 18.48 -19.99 27.04
N ASP A 7 19.09 -18.88 26.62
CA ASP A 7 18.57 -17.53 26.86
C ASP A 7 17.45 -17.23 25.85
N PHE A 8 16.22 -17.37 26.30
CA PHE A 8 15.02 -17.12 25.50
C PHE A 8 14.63 -15.63 25.39
N LYS A 9 15.33 -14.71 26.06
CA LYS A 9 14.97 -13.29 26.04
C LYS A 9 15.09 -12.69 24.64
N LYS A 10 16.21 -12.94 23.95
CA LYS A 10 16.43 -12.46 22.58
C LYS A 10 15.39 -12.98 21.58
N PRO A 11 15.11 -14.30 21.51
CA PRO A 11 14.03 -14.81 20.66
C PRO A 11 12.66 -14.18 20.96
N PHE A 12 12.35 -13.95 22.23
CA PHE A 12 11.08 -13.35 22.64
C PHE A 12 10.97 -11.87 22.21
N GLU A 13 12.02 -11.08 22.43
CA GLU A 13 12.10 -9.67 22.01
C GLU A 13 11.98 -9.52 20.48
N SER A 14 12.63 -10.39 19.72
CA SER A 14 12.51 -10.37 18.25
C SER A 14 11.13 -10.80 17.77
N VAL A 15 10.48 -11.78 18.41
CA VAL A 15 9.07 -12.13 18.11
C VAL A 15 8.14 -10.95 18.38
N GLN A 16 8.32 -10.24 19.50
CA GLN A 16 7.55 -9.03 19.80
C GLN A 16 7.77 -7.94 18.74
N THR A 17 9.02 -7.75 18.32
CA THR A 17 9.37 -6.80 17.25
C THR A 17 8.70 -7.17 15.94
N LEU A 18 8.77 -8.43 15.52
CA LEU A 18 8.11 -8.94 14.31
C LEU A 18 6.59 -8.74 14.35
N MET A 19 5.95 -9.00 15.49
CA MET A 19 4.51 -8.73 15.67
C MET A 19 4.20 -7.23 15.55
N GLY A 20 5.06 -6.36 16.09
CA GLY A 20 4.96 -4.92 15.93
C GLY A 20 5.05 -4.48 14.46
N LEU A 21 6.04 -5.01 13.72
CA LEU A 21 6.21 -4.75 12.29
C LEU A 21 4.99 -5.20 11.47
N GLN A 22 4.45 -6.40 11.75
CA GLN A 22 3.23 -6.88 11.09
C GLN A 22 2.03 -5.96 11.36
N THR A 23 1.85 -5.53 12.62
CA THR A 23 0.77 -4.60 12.98
C THR A 23 0.92 -3.25 12.28
N ALA A 24 2.15 -2.74 12.18
CA ALA A 24 2.44 -1.51 11.45
C ALA A 24 2.16 -1.65 9.95
N ALA A 25 2.56 -2.77 9.33
CA ALA A 25 2.30 -3.05 7.92
C ALA A 25 0.79 -3.13 7.62
N ILE A 26 0.01 -3.80 8.49
CA ILE A 26 -1.46 -3.86 8.38
C ILE A 26 -2.05 -2.46 8.49
N THR A 27 -1.63 -1.67 9.47
CA THR A 27 -2.13 -0.30 9.69
C THR A 27 -1.86 0.58 8.48
N LYS A 28 -0.62 0.61 7.99
CA LYS A 28 -0.24 1.34 6.77
C LYS A 28 -1.01 0.86 5.54
N THR A 29 -1.29 -0.43 5.43
CA THR A 29 -2.10 -1.00 4.33
C THR A 29 -3.53 -0.46 4.36
N VAL A 30 -4.17 -0.42 5.54
CA VAL A 30 -5.52 0.12 5.70
C VAL A 30 -5.56 1.62 5.38
N GLU A 31 -4.56 2.37 5.82
CA GLU A 31 -4.43 3.80 5.50
C GLU A 31 -4.29 4.04 3.98
N LEU A 32 -3.42 3.27 3.31
CA LEU A 32 -3.28 3.34 1.84
C LEU A 32 -4.58 2.96 1.12
N GLN A 33 -5.29 1.92 1.57
CA GLN A 33 -6.60 1.54 1.00
C GLN A 33 -7.62 2.66 1.13
N LYS A 34 -7.66 3.32 2.29
CA LYS A 34 -8.54 4.48 2.51
C LYS A 34 -8.18 5.62 1.56
N GLN A 35 -6.90 6.00 1.47
CA GLN A 35 -6.45 7.05 0.55
C GLN A 35 -6.77 6.71 -0.91
N ALA A 36 -6.52 5.47 -1.34
CA ALA A 36 -6.83 5.00 -2.69
C ALA A 36 -8.33 5.15 -2.99
N GLY A 37 -9.19 4.78 -2.05
CA GLY A 37 -10.64 4.95 -2.16
C GLY A 37 -11.07 6.41 -2.24
N GLU A 38 -10.50 7.29 -1.41
CA GLU A 38 -10.77 8.73 -1.42
C GLU A 38 -10.32 9.39 -2.74
N GLN A 39 -9.17 8.99 -3.27
CA GLN A 39 -8.68 9.44 -4.58
C GLN A 39 -9.59 9.00 -5.72
N LEU A 40 -10.05 7.74 -5.73
CA LEU A 40 -10.99 7.24 -6.73
C LEU A 40 -12.33 7.96 -6.67
N ALA A 41 -12.88 8.16 -5.47
CA ALA A 41 -14.11 8.91 -5.28
C ALA A 41 -13.97 10.36 -5.79
N SER A 42 -12.85 11.00 -5.48
CA SER A 42 -12.54 12.36 -5.95
C SER A 42 -12.40 12.42 -7.47
N PHE A 43 -11.72 11.44 -8.07
CA PHE A 43 -11.58 11.29 -9.51
C PHE A 43 -12.95 11.20 -10.18
N PHE A 44 -13.80 10.26 -9.77
CA PHE A 44 -15.12 10.11 -10.39
C PHE A 44 -16.03 11.31 -10.19
N LYS A 45 -15.95 12.00 -9.04
CA LYS A 45 -16.68 13.25 -8.83
C LYS A 45 -16.25 14.34 -9.80
N ALA A 46 -14.95 14.47 -10.06
CA ALA A 46 -14.42 15.44 -11.03
C ALA A 46 -14.82 15.08 -12.47
N GLU A 47 -14.70 13.80 -12.85
CA GLU A 47 -15.09 13.33 -14.19
C GLU A 47 -16.60 13.47 -14.44
N ALA A 48 -17.44 13.24 -13.43
CA ALA A 48 -18.88 13.47 -13.53
C ALA A 48 -19.21 14.94 -13.79
N GLY A 49 -18.46 15.88 -13.21
CA GLY A 49 -18.60 17.32 -13.49
C GLY A 49 -18.25 17.64 -14.94
N LYS A 50 -17.09 17.16 -15.42
CA LYS A 50 -16.65 17.36 -16.82
C LYS A 50 -17.64 16.76 -17.83
N ALA A 51 -18.23 15.60 -17.51
CA ALA A 51 -19.18 14.93 -18.37
C ALA A 51 -20.45 15.77 -18.64
N GLN A 52 -20.84 16.66 -17.72
CA GLN A 52 -21.98 17.56 -17.90
C GLN A 52 -21.73 18.66 -18.93
N GLU A 53 -20.46 18.95 -19.24
CA GLU A 53 -20.06 20.02 -20.15
C GLU A 53 -19.92 19.57 -21.61
N LEU A 54 -20.08 18.27 -21.87
CA LEU A 54 -19.92 17.67 -23.20
C LEU A 54 -21.07 18.09 -24.13
N LYS A 55 -20.74 18.56 -25.34
CA LYS A 55 -21.72 19.13 -26.28
C LYS A 55 -21.87 18.33 -27.57
N SER A 56 -20.97 17.40 -27.84
CA SER A 56 -20.95 16.65 -29.09
C SER A 56 -20.47 15.20 -28.90
N PRO A 57 -20.77 14.31 -29.86
CA PRO A 57 -20.22 12.95 -29.88
C PRO A 57 -18.68 12.93 -29.90
N GLU A 58 -18.05 13.88 -30.59
CA GLU A 58 -16.59 13.99 -30.67
C GLU A 58 -15.99 14.36 -29.31
N ASP A 59 -16.62 15.29 -28.57
CA ASP A 59 -16.20 15.64 -27.21
C ASP A 59 -16.36 14.45 -26.27
N PHE A 60 -17.44 13.67 -26.42
CA PHE A 60 -17.65 12.46 -25.63
C PHE A 60 -16.55 11.41 -25.86
N VAL A 61 -16.14 11.18 -27.10
CA VAL A 61 -15.06 10.24 -27.41
C VAL A 61 -13.73 10.72 -26.81
N LYS A 62 -13.38 12.00 -27.00
CA LYS A 62 -12.15 12.58 -26.44
C LYS A 62 -12.12 12.47 -24.92
N PHE A 63 -13.21 12.87 -24.27
CA PHE A 63 -13.40 12.74 -22.83
C PHE A 63 -13.16 11.30 -22.37
N ASN A 64 -13.82 10.31 -22.96
CA ASN A 64 -13.65 8.91 -22.55
C ASN A 64 -12.20 8.43 -22.67
N VAL A 65 -11.48 8.80 -23.72
CA VAL A 65 -10.08 8.41 -23.89
C VAL A 65 -9.21 9.04 -22.81
N GLU A 66 -9.37 10.34 -22.56
CA GLU A 66 -8.59 11.08 -21.56
C GLU A 66 -8.91 10.62 -20.13
N SER A 67 -10.18 10.47 -19.78
CA SER A 67 -10.63 9.99 -18.47
C SER A 67 -10.11 8.58 -18.20
N ASN A 68 -10.20 7.66 -19.15
CA ASN A 68 -9.69 6.30 -18.95
C ASN A 68 -8.16 6.29 -18.79
N LYS A 69 -7.43 7.11 -19.55
CA LYS A 69 -5.98 7.24 -19.38
C LYS A 69 -5.63 7.74 -17.98
N ALA A 70 -6.33 8.77 -17.49
CA ALA A 70 -6.13 9.31 -16.16
C ALA A 70 -6.50 8.29 -15.06
N LEU A 71 -7.59 7.54 -15.23
CA LEU A 71 -7.99 6.47 -14.33
C LEU A 71 -6.91 5.38 -14.24
N PHE A 72 -6.39 4.92 -15.37
CA PHE A 72 -5.36 3.87 -15.36
C PHE A 72 -4.04 4.34 -14.76
N GLU A 73 -3.65 5.60 -14.98
CA GLU A 73 -2.48 6.15 -14.31
C GLU A 73 -2.69 6.24 -12.79
N LEU A 74 -3.87 6.68 -12.35
CA LEU A 74 -4.22 6.71 -10.93
C LEU A 74 -4.13 5.31 -10.29
N LEU A 75 -4.74 4.30 -10.93
CA LEU A 75 -4.71 2.92 -10.46
C LEU A 75 -3.28 2.34 -10.43
N LYS A 76 -2.47 2.68 -11.43
CA LYS A 76 -1.06 2.29 -11.46
C LYS A 76 -0.29 2.90 -10.29
N THR A 77 -0.41 4.21 -10.05
CA THR A 77 0.24 4.88 -8.91
C THR A 77 -0.19 4.26 -7.58
N GLN A 78 -1.48 3.93 -7.42
CA GLN A 78 -1.96 3.22 -6.22
C GLN A 78 -1.31 1.85 -6.07
N GLY A 79 -1.21 1.06 -7.15
CA GLY A 79 -0.53 -0.24 -7.13
C GLY A 79 0.96 -0.15 -6.80
N GLU A 80 1.65 0.87 -7.30
CA GLU A 80 3.06 1.15 -6.98
C GLU A 80 3.24 1.49 -5.50
N ALA A 81 2.33 2.26 -4.90
CA ALA A 81 2.36 2.56 -3.48
C ALA A 81 2.20 1.31 -2.60
N PHE A 82 1.27 0.41 -2.94
CA PHE A 82 1.14 -0.88 -2.24
C PHE A 82 2.39 -1.75 -2.40
N THR A 83 2.97 -1.77 -3.60
CA THR A 83 4.21 -2.52 -3.88
C THR A 83 5.38 -2.00 -3.05
N SER A 84 5.52 -0.66 -2.91
CA SER A 84 6.53 -0.04 -2.06
C SER A 84 6.35 -0.43 -0.61
N LEU A 85 5.12 -0.33 -0.08
CA LEU A 85 4.83 -0.72 1.31
C LEU A 85 5.17 -2.19 1.58
N ALA A 86 4.80 -3.09 0.66
CA ALA A 86 5.11 -4.51 0.79
C ALA A 86 6.63 -4.75 0.80
N LYS A 87 7.37 -4.05 -0.05
CA LYS A 87 8.83 -4.13 -0.10
C LYS A 87 9.45 -3.64 1.20
N GLU A 88 9.11 -2.44 1.65
CA GLU A 88 9.64 -1.84 2.90
C GLU A 88 9.34 -2.73 4.11
N SER A 89 8.10 -3.22 4.23
CA SER A 89 7.69 -4.08 5.35
C SER A 89 8.45 -5.42 5.35
N SER A 90 8.73 -5.96 4.16
CA SER A 90 9.51 -7.20 4.00
C SER A 90 10.98 -6.97 4.40
N GLU A 91 11.58 -5.86 3.96
CA GLU A 91 12.95 -5.50 4.29
C GLU A 91 13.13 -5.30 5.81
N GLU A 92 12.18 -4.62 6.47
CA GLU A 92 12.17 -4.45 7.93
C GLU A 92 12.07 -5.80 8.67
N ALA A 93 11.16 -6.68 8.23
CA ALA A 93 11.00 -8.00 8.83
C ALA A 93 12.24 -8.89 8.64
N MET A 94 12.83 -8.87 7.44
CA MET A 94 14.05 -9.63 7.13
C MET A 94 15.24 -9.13 7.94
N ALA A 95 15.37 -7.82 8.15
CA ALA A 95 16.40 -7.26 9.01
C ALA A 95 16.28 -7.76 10.45
N GLU A 96 15.05 -7.88 10.98
CA GLU A 96 14.83 -8.43 12.32
C GLU A 96 15.13 -9.93 12.40
N ILE A 97 14.73 -10.71 11.39
CA ILE A 97 15.07 -12.14 11.30
C ILE A 97 16.58 -12.35 11.26
N GLN A 98 17.32 -11.51 10.52
CA GLN A 98 18.78 -11.61 10.47
C GLN A 98 19.44 -11.36 11.82
N LYS A 99 18.91 -10.43 12.63
CA LYS A 99 19.39 -10.22 14.02
C LYS A 99 19.16 -11.43 14.92
N MET A 100 18.10 -12.22 14.67
CA MET A 100 17.87 -13.46 15.41
C MET A 100 18.85 -14.57 15.06
N ALA A 101 19.37 -14.56 13.82
CA ALA A 101 20.30 -15.56 13.31
C ALA A 101 21.78 -15.25 13.62
N SER A 102 22.06 -14.10 14.24
CA SER A 102 23.40 -13.62 14.62
C SER A 102 23.61 -13.57 16.13
#